data_AF-A0A645C3T5-F1
#
_entry.id   AF-A0A645C3T5-F1
#
_cell.length_a   1.000
_cell.length_b   1.000
_cell.length_c   1.000
_cell.angle_alpha   90.00
_cell.angle_beta   90.00
_cell.angle_gamma   90.00
#
_symmetry.space_group_name_H-M   'P 1'
#
loop_
_entity.id
_entity.type
_entity.pdbx_description
1 polymer ?
#
loop_
_entity_poly.entity_id
_entity_poly.type
_entity_poly.pdbx_seq_one_letter_code
_entity_poly.pdbx_strand_id
1 'polypeptide(L)'
;MSIELFLLDLLEPYHLPEQIQWRLMRVPFSPGNPVLLSQFSDYAHACFATGAQQLDKPVPEGHACQQLETYYQQVNLYYSFSKALDLPIDEQWVLDTRERVSARIRSELEKLRWPGSPDALRRRKR
;
A
#
# COMPACT_ATOMS: atom_id res chain seq x y z
N MET A 1 -16.35 -0.82 17.86
CA MET A 1 -15.07 -0.14 18.09
C MET A 1 -14.77 0.66 16.84
N SER A 2 -14.59 1.98 16.97
CA SER A 2 -14.35 2.86 15.83
C SER A 2 -12.91 2.64 15.32
N ILE A 3 -12.71 2.68 14.00
CA ILE A 3 -11.40 2.45 13.36
C ILE A 3 -10.39 3.51 13.81
N GLU A 4 -10.87 4.71 14.09
CA GLU A 4 -10.10 5.84 14.57
C GLU A 4 -9.44 5.57 15.93
N LEU A 5 -10.17 4.93 16.85
CA LEU A 5 -9.65 4.59 18.18
C LEU A 5 -8.54 3.53 18.07
N PHE A 6 -8.73 2.54 17.22
CA PHE A 6 -7.72 1.51 16.99
C PHE A 6 -6.40 2.06 16.44
N LEU A 7 -6.47 3.03 15.51
CA LEU A 7 -5.25 3.67 14.98
C LEU A 7 -4.55 4.54 16.03
N LEU A 8 -5.29 5.16 16.94
CA LEU A 8 -4.70 5.89 18.06
C LEU A 8 -4.01 4.94 19.04
N ASP A 9 -4.64 3.81 19.38
CA ASP A 9 -4.03 2.77 20.22
C ASP A 9 -2.74 2.22 19.58
N LEU A 10 -2.70 2.08 18.26
CA LEU A 10 -1.50 1.65 17.52
C LEU A 10 -0.37 2.69 17.59
N LEU A 11 -0.70 3.98 17.67
CA LEU A 11 0.26 5.09 17.73
C LEU A 11 0.65 5.49 19.16
N GLU A 12 -0.11 5.07 20.17
CA GLU A 12 0.10 5.36 21.59
C GLU A 12 1.55 5.18 22.05
N PRO A 13 2.26 4.08 21.69
CA PRO A 13 3.62 3.83 22.20
C PRO A 13 4.66 4.89 21.78
N TYR A 14 4.37 5.67 20.73
CA TYR A 14 5.30 6.65 20.20
C TYR A 14 5.17 8.04 20.84
N HIS A 15 4.17 8.26 21.71
CA HIS A 15 3.93 9.53 22.40
C HIS A 15 3.94 10.76 21.45
N LEU A 16 3.31 10.62 20.28
CA LEU A 16 3.36 11.64 19.23
C LEU A 16 2.61 12.91 19.63
N PRO A 17 3.06 14.09 19.19
CA PRO A 17 2.26 15.31 19.30
C PRO A 17 0.92 15.15 18.57
N GLU A 18 -0.15 15.74 19.12
CA GLU A 18 -1.51 15.64 18.60
C GLU A 18 -1.60 15.98 17.09
N GLN A 19 -0.87 17.02 16.66
CA GLN A 19 -0.78 17.40 15.25
C GLN A 19 -0.28 16.27 14.34
N ILE A 20 0.70 15.49 14.79
CA ILE A 20 1.23 14.35 14.03
C ILE A 20 0.23 13.20 14.03
N GLN A 21 -0.42 12.93 15.17
CA GLN A 21 -1.49 11.94 15.24
C GLN A 21 -2.61 12.27 14.24
N TRP A 22 -3.09 13.51 14.21
CA TRP A 22 -4.10 13.97 13.25
C TRP A 22 -3.66 13.81 11.79
N ARG A 23 -2.41 14.12 11.47
CA ARG A 23 -1.86 13.94 10.10
C ARG A 23 -1.90 12.46 9.71
N LEU A 24 -1.50 11.57 10.61
CA LEU A 24 -1.47 10.12 10.39
C LEU A 24 -2.87 9.50 10.32
N MET A 25 -3.81 9.95 11.16
CA MET A 25 -5.21 9.50 11.11
C MET A 25 -5.91 9.87 9.79
N ARG A 26 -5.45 10.91 9.10
CA ARG A 26 -5.98 11.33 7.80
C ARG A 26 -5.36 10.61 6.61
N VAL A 27 -4.38 9.73 6.82
CA VAL A 27 -3.79 8.94 5.73
C VAL A 27 -4.86 8.00 5.16
N PRO A 28 -5.18 8.10 3.86
CA PRO A 28 -6.20 7.26 3.25
C PRO A 28 -5.65 5.85 3.01
N PHE A 29 -6.15 4.87 3.75
CA PHE A 29 -5.96 3.45 3.47
C PHE A 29 -7.13 2.64 4.02
N SER A 30 -7.13 1.32 3.81
CA SER A 30 -8.15 0.41 4.33
C SER A 30 -7.61 -0.38 5.53
N PRO A 31 -7.92 -0.03 6.79
CA PRO A 31 -7.38 -0.71 7.97
C PRO A 31 -7.87 -2.17 8.12
N GLY A 32 -8.96 -2.52 7.44
CA GLY A 32 -9.43 -3.92 7.33
C GLY A 32 -8.55 -4.79 6.45
N ASN A 33 -7.63 -4.23 5.67
CA ASN A 33 -6.61 -5.00 4.95
C ASN A 33 -5.38 -5.16 5.87
N PRO A 34 -5.11 -6.38 6.39
CA PRO A 34 -4.02 -6.59 7.35
C PRO A 34 -2.64 -6.25 6.78
N VAL A 35 -2.44 -6.39 5.47
CA VAL A 35 -1.17 -6.05 4.80
C VAL A 35 -0.92 -4.54 4.85
N LEU A 36 -1.95 -3.73 4.59
CA LEU A 36 -1.84 -2.27 4.66
C LEU A 36 -1.70 -1.79 6.11
N LEU A 37 -2.41 -2.43 7.04
CA LEU A 37 -2.31 -2.11 8.46
C LEU A 37 -0.89 -2.38 8.98
N SER A 38 -0.31 -3.54 8.62
CA SER A 38 1.08 -3.86 8.94
C SER A 38 2.02 -2.81 8.35
N GLN A 39 1.88 -2.49 7.06
CA GLN A 39 2.72 -1.48 6.41
C GLN A 39 2.62 -0.10 7.10
N PHE A 40 1.42 0.32 7.51
CA PHE A 40 1.24 1.57 8.25
C PHE A 40 1.99 1.52 9.59
N SER A 41 1.87 0.42 10.32
CA SER A 41 2.58 0.20 11.58
C SER A 41 4.09 0.20 11.39
N ASP A 42 4.59 -0.47 10.36
CA ASP A 42 6.01 -0.55 10.05
C ASP A 42 6.59 0.83 9.71
N TYR A 43 5.84 1.65 8.96
CA TYR A 43 6.23 3.03 8.67
C TYR A 43 6.21 3.93 9.91
N ALA A 44 5.21 3.79 10.79
CA ALA A 44 5.20 4.51 12.07
C ALA A 44 6.41 4.11 12.93
N HIS A 45 6.70 2.81 13.01
CA HIS A 45 7.86 2.31 13.74
C HIS A 45 9.18 2.85 13.17
N ALA A 46 9.34 2.81 11.84
CA ALA A 46 10.52 3.34 11.17
C ALA A 46 10.72 4.84 11.47
N CYS A 47 9.66 5.65 11.40
CA CYS A 47 9.77 7.08 11.66
C CYS A 47 10.05 7.40 13.13
N PHE A 48 9.34 6.75 14.06
CA PHE A 48 9.28 7.23 15.45
C PHE A 48 10.07 6.39 16.45
N ALA A 49 10.41 5.13 16.12
CA ALA A 49 11.30 4.31 16.94
C ALA A 49 12.73 4.28 16.40
N THR A 50 12.91 4.21 15.08
CA THR A 50 14.26 4.09 14.49
C THR A 50 14.78 5.41 13.91
N GLY A 51 13.92 6.42 13.73
CA GLY A 51 14.32 7.74 13.22
C GLY A 51 14.63 7.75 11.72
N ALA A 52 14.01 6.85 10.95
CA ALA A 52 14.20 6.76 9.51
C ALA A 52 13.80 8.07 8.82
N GLN A 53 14.70 8.62 8.00
CA GLN A 53 14.45 9.83 7.22
C GLN A 53 13.79 9.55 5.87
N GLN A 54 13.67 8.28 5.49
CA GLN A 54 13.04 7.83 4.26
C GLN A 54 12.40 6.46 4.51
N LEU A 55 11.24 6.23 3.89
CA LEU A 55 10.56 4.94 3.96
C LEU A 55 10.98 4.01 2.84
N ASP A 56 10.94 2.72 3.13
CA ASP A 56 11.14 1.68 2.13
C ASP A 56 9.94 1.60 1.18
N LYS A 57 10.26 1.48 -0.11
CA LYS A 57 9.29 1.29 -1.19
C LYS A 57 8.65 -0.10 -1.03
N PRO A 58 7.31 -0.24 -1.10
CA PRO A 58 6.68 -1.54 -1.03
C PRO A 58 7.09 -2.43 -2.20
N VAL A 59 7.09 -3.74 -1.94
CA VAL A 59 7.44 -4.80 -2.91
C VAL A 59 6.22 -5.69 -3.12
N PRO A 60 5.88 -6.07 -4.36
CA PRO A 60 4.74 -6.94 -4.61
C PRO A 60 4.97 -8.36 -4.07
N GLU A 61 4.00 -8.89 -3.32
CA GLU A 61 4.03 -10.26 -2.81
C GLU A 61 3.78 -11.32 -3.90
N GLY A 62 3.29 -10.91 -5.07
CA GLY A 62 3.05 -11.83 -6.17
C GLY A 62 2.37 -11.20 -7.38
N HIS A 63 1.77 -12.05 -8.20
CA HIS A 63 1.19 -11.68 -9.50
C HIS A 63 -0.31 -11.99 -9.62
N ALA A 64 -0.94 -12.55 -8.59
CA ALA A 64 -2.39 -12.73 -8.61
C ALA A 64 -3.10 -11.37 -8.58
N CYS A 65 -4.30 -11.27 -9.17
CA CYS A 65 -5.06 -10.01 -9.25
C CYS A 65 -5.22 -9.33 -7.89
N GLN A 66 -5.64 -10.09 -6.86
CA GLN A 66 -5.79 -9.59 -5.50
C GLN A 66 -4.46 -9.09 -4.90
N GLN A 67 -3.34 -9.76 -5.18
CA GLN A 67 -2.02 -9.33 -4.71
C GLN A 67 -1.58 -8.03 -5.40
N LEU A 68 -1.88 -7.89 -6.70
CA LEU A 68 -1.60 -6.67 -7.45
C LEU A 68 -2.45 -5.49 -6.95
N GLU A 69 -3.72 -5.73 -6.61
CA GLU A 69 -4.61 -4.73 -6.01
C GLU A 69 -4.09 -4.28 -4.63
N THR A 70 -3.73 -5.22 -3.76
CA THR A 70 -3.08 -4.89 -2.47
C THR A 70 -1.79 -4.12 -2.71
N TYR A 71 -0.95 -4.53 -3.66
CA TYR A 71 0.28 -3.82 -3.97
C TYR A 71 0.03 -2.39 -4.47
N TYR A 72 -0.99 -2.16 -5.29
CA TYR A 72 -1.40 -0.82 -5.70
C TYR A 72 -1.79 0.04 -4.49
N GLN A 73 -2.53 -0.54 -3.53
CA GLN A 73 -2.88 0.14 -2.28
C GLN A 73 -1.65 0.40 -1.40
N GLN A 74 -0.69 -0.52 -1.34
CA GLN A 74 0.56 -0.32 -0.60
C GLN A 74 1.37 0.86 -1.15
N VAL A 75 1.42 1.01 -2.48
CA VAL A 75 2.06 2.16 -3.14
C VAL A 75 1.33 3.47 -2.82
N ASN A 76 -0.01 3.42 -2.73
CA ASN A 76 -0.79 4.59 -2.30
C ASN A 76 -0.51 4.96 -0.84
N LEU A 77 -0.45 3.97 0.04
CA LEU A 77 -0.13 4.18 1.44
C LEU A 77 1.29 4.75 1.60
N TYR A 78 2.29 4.20 0.90
CA TYR A 78 3.65 4.75 0.87
C TYR A 78 3.67 6.24 0.51
N TYR A 79 3.00 6.62 -0.58
CA TYR A 79 2.91 8.01 -1.02
C TYR A 79 2.22 8.88 0.03
N SER A 80 1.04 8.47 0.49
CA SER A 80 0.22 9.28 1.39
C SER A 80 0.82 9.43 2.78
N PHE A 81 1.43 8.37 3.33
CA PHE A 81 2.11 8.41 4.62
C PHE A 81 3.34 9.32 4.55
N SER A 82 4.16 9.16 3.51
CA SER A 82 5.34 10.01 3.30
C SER A 82 4.94 11.49 3.18
N LYS A 83 3.89 11.81 2.40
CA LYS A 83 3.34 13.18 2.33
C LYS A 83 2.80 13.65 3.67
N ALA A 84 2.13 12.78 4.42
CA ALA A 84 1.59 13.13 5.73
C ALA A 84 2.68 13.48 6.72
N LEU A 85 3.93 13.03 6.57
CA LEU A 85 5.06 13.39 7.45
C LEU A 85 6.12 14.28 6.79
N ASP A 86 5.87 14.75 5.57
CA ASP A 86 6.83 15.56 4.80
C ASP A 86 8.17 14.84 4.55
N LEU A 87 8.12 13.52 4.34
CA LEU A 87 9.30 12.70 4.04
C LEU A 87 9.66 12.80 2.55
N PRO A 88 10.93 12.56 2.18
CA PRO A 88 11.36 12.46 0.78
C PRO A 88 10.61 11.34 0.03
N ILE A 89 10.16 11.66 -1.18
CA ILE A 89 9.42 10.73 -2.04
C ILE A 89 9.99 10.80 -3.46
N ASP A 90 10.24 9.62 -4.02
CA ASP A 90 10.45 9.47 -5.45
C ASP A 90 9.08 9.44 -6.16
N GLU A 91 8.55 10.61 -6.49
CA GLU A 91 7.23 10.76 -7.10
C GLU A 91 7.13 10.09 -8.47
N GLN A 92 8.21 10.14 -9.25
CA GLN A 92 8.25 9.49 -10.55
C GLN A 92 8.09 7.97 -10.41
N TRP A 93 8.81 7.36 -9.46
CA TRP A 93 8.65 5.93 -9.16
C TRP A 93 7.23 5.58 -8.73
N VAL A 94 6.56 6.43 -7.95
CA VAL A 94 5.16 6.21 -7.54
C VAL A 94 4.24 6.21 -8.76
N LEU A 95 4.38 7.20 -9.65
CA LEU A 95 3.58 7.32 -10.86
C LEU A 95 3.78 6.12 -11.78
N ASP A 96 5.03 5.81 -12.11
CA ASP A 96 5.39 4.69 -12.99
C ASP A 96 4.91 3.35 -12.43
N THR A 97 5.03 3.18 -11.11
CA THR A 97 4.61 1.94 -10.45
C THR A 97 3.09 1.81 -10.47
N ARG A 98 2.33 2.87 -10.18
CA ARG A 98 0.86 2.85 -10.26
C ARG A 98 0.38 2.54 -11.66
N GLU A 99 0.97 3.17 -12.68
CA GLU A 99 0.62 2.91 -14.07
C GLU A 99 0.89 1.44 -14.44
N ARG A 100 2.10 0.95 -14.17
CA ARG A 100 2.47 -0.44 -14.44
C ARG A 100 1.57 -1.45 -13.73
N VAL A 101 1.26 -1.23 -12.46
CA VAL A 101 0.44 -2.15 -11.65
C VAL A 101 -1.02 -2.12 -12.12
N SER A 102 -1.59 -0.93 -12.38
CA SER A 102 -2.95 -0.81 -12.88
C SER A 102 -3.14 -1.45 -14.26
N ALA A 103 -2.15 -1.33 -15.15
CA ALA A 103 -2.13 -2.02 -16.44
C ALA A 103 -2.12 -3.55 -16.27
N ARG A 104 -1.34 -4.08 -15.32
CA ARG A 104 -1.31 -5.51 -15.00
C ARG A 104 -2.65 -5.99 -14.44
N ILE A 105 -3.24 -5.27 -13.49
CA ILE A 105 -4.58 -5.59 -12.94
C ILE A 105 -5.60 -5.65 -14.07
N ARG A 106 -5.62 -4.65 -14.97
CA ARG A 106 -6.51 -4.62 -16.13
C ARG A 106 -6.35 -5.87 -17.00
N SER A 107 -5.11 -6.23 -17.32
CA SER A 107 -4.80 -7.43 -18.11
C SER A 107 -5.29 -8.72 -17.44
N GLU A 108 -5.10 -8.87 -16.12
CA GLU A 108 -5.60 -10.04 -15.38
C GLU A 108 -7.13 -10.10 -15.35
N LEU A 109 -7.81 -8.96 -15.15
CA LEU A 109 -9.26 -8.89 -15.19
C LEU A 109 -9.84 -9.19 -16.58
N GLU A 110 -9.17 -8.78 -17.66
CA GLU A 110 -9.57 -9.11 -19.03
C GLU A 110 -9.48 -10.61 -19.32
N LYS A 111 -8.44 -11.29 -18.83
CA LYS A 111 -8.31 -12.74 -18.93
C LYS A 111 -9.44 -13.48 -18.21
N LEU A 112 -9.89 -12.96 -17.07
CA LEU A 112 -11.02 -13.51 -16.33
C LEU A 112 -12.36 -13.26 -17.02
N ARG A 113 -12.52 -12.10 -17.68
CA ARG A 113 -13.74 -11.74 -18.42
C ARG A 113 -13.92 -12.53 -19.73
N TRP A 114 -12.84 -13.04 -20.33
CA TRP A 114 -12.90 -13.77 -21.60
C TRP A 114 -12.09 -15.08 -21.55
N PRO A 115 -12.73 -16.23 -21.24
CA PRO A 115 -12.04 -17.53 -21.20
C PRO A 115 -11.60 -18.06 -22.58
N GLY A 116 -12.01 -17.42 -23.69
CA GLY A 116 -11.64 -17.78 -25.06
C GLY A 116 -10.41 -17.05 -25.62
N SER A 117 -9.54 -16.48 -24.77
CA SER A 117 -8.32 -15.81 -25.23
C SER A 117 -7.32 -16.83 -25.78
N PRO A 118 -6.62 -16.59 -26.90
CA PRO A 118 -5.66 -17.53 -27.47
C PRO A 118 -4.55 -17.98 -26.48
N ASP A 119 -4.26 -17.20 -25.44
CA ASP A 119 -3.32 -17.59 -24.37
C ASP A 119 -3.87 -18.62 -23.38
N ALA A 120 -5.19 -18.74 -23.22
CA ALA A 120 -5.81 -19.79 -22.40
C ALA A 120 -5.57 -21.19 -23.00
N LEU A 121 -5.43 -21.26 -24.33
CA LEU A 121 -5.11 -22.51 -25.04
C LEU A 121 -3.67 -22.98 -24.82
N ARG A 122 -2.74 -22.06 -24.49
CA ARG A 122 -1.33 -22.41 -24.22
C ARG A 122 -1.12 -23.05 -22.84
N ARG A 123 -1.96 -22.73 -21.86
CA ARG A 123 -1.87 -23.31 -20.49
C ARG A 123 -2.48 -24.71 -20.36
N ARG A 124 -3.27 -25.16 -21.35
CA ARG A 124 -3.88 -26.52 -21.36
C ARG A 124 -3.06 -27.58 -22.09
N LYS A 125 -1.86 -27.26 -22.59
CA LYS A 125 -1.00 -28.18 -23.37
C LYS A 125 0.35 -28.48 -22.70
N ARG A 126 0.46 -28.37 -21.38
CA ARG A 126 1.58 -28.93 -20.61
C ARG A 126 1.09 -29.91 -19.57
#